data_AF-A0A3S5X3R9-F1
#
_entry.id   AF-A0A3S5X3R9-F1
#
_cell.length_a   1.000
_cell.length_b   1.000
_cell.length_c   1.000
_cell.angle_alpha   90.00
_cell.angle_beta   90.00
_cell.angle_gamma   90.00
#
_symmetry.space_group_name_H-M   'P 1'
#
loop_
_entity.id
_entity.type
_entity.pdbx_description
1 polymer ?
#
loop_
_entity_poly.entity_id
_entity_poly.type
_entity_poly.pdbx_seq_one_letter_code
_entity_poly.pdbx_strand_id
1 'polypeptide(L)'
;MRSPKKRKPIPIKFTYTFEPLGWIPRSIRRTCERFFSQVGKAPPVLALKEFRFSRYQALAALQGLFSFCAAPLLFHGVIIQVILSPLAKVVAIELVPSFFLTEFQQLQTVQAAQRFEEVYFFESLLELNIQRVGQFSWSGAELWDQQTTVQSQNMFRHLVLTAEHQSVWACVNITADALTVFFILFLWFRWTTQRIILRSFLVESLYSLRDEWRAFLLILTTDLLVGFHSSRGWELLLHTGSIHLGQNPNNDIVGLFVSTFPVLLDTVFKYWIFRYLNKISPSTVATYQSMLE
;
A
#
# COMPACT_ATOMS: atom_id res chain seq x y z
N MET A 1 -23.49 31.27 79.51
CA MET A 1 -23.73 30.37 78.35
C MET A 1 -23.96 31.21 77.10
N ARG A 2 -22.99 31.25 76.17
CA ARG A 2 -23.13 31.92 74.85
C ARG A 2 -23.02 30.85 73.77
N SER A 3 -23.99 30.81 72.87
CA SER A 3 -24.15 29.80 71.82
C SER A 3 -23.04 29.89 70.75
N PRO A 4 -22.68 28.77 70.08
CA PRO A 4 -21.70 28.81 68.99
C PRO A 4 -22.35 29.33 67.71
N LYS A 5 -21.76 30.37 67.10
CA LYS A 5 -22.14 30.86 65.77
C LYS A 5 -21.87 29.77 64.72
N LYS A 6 -22.94 29.21 64.13
CA LYS A 6 -22.88 28.36 62.93
C LYS A 6 -22.26 29.14 61.76
N ARG A 7 -21.12 28.67 61.24
CA ARG A 7 -20.57 29.17 59.96
C ARG A 7 -21.43 28.61 58.82
N LYS A 8 -21.93 29.49 57.95
CA LYS A 8 -22.64 29.10 56.72
C LYS A 8 -21.62 28.56 55.71
N PRO A 9 -21.93 27.50 54.94
CA PRO A 9 -21.03 26.99 53.91
C PRO A 9 -20.94 27.98 52.75
N ILE A 10 -19.72 28.21 52.26
CA ILE A 10 -19.46 29.01 51.05
C ILE A 10 -19.82 28.11 49.85
N PRO A 11 -20.74 28.51 48.96
CA PRO A 11 -21.02 27.72 47.78
C PRO A 11 -19.85 27.84 46.79
N ILE A 12 -19.11 26.75 46.60
CA ILE A 12 -18.13 26.64 45.50
C ILE A 12 -18.93 26.47 44.21
N LYS A 13 -19.16 27.57 43.49
CA LYS A 13 -19.68 27.51 42.13
C LYS A 13 -18.55 27.04 41.21
N PHE A 14 -18.58 25.78 40.80
CA PHE A 14 -17.83 25.32 39.64
C PHE A 14 -18.52 25.84 38.38
N THR A 15 -18.08 27.00 37.91
CA THR A 15 -18.50 27.51 36.60
C THR A 15 -17.72 26.73 35.55
N TYR A 16 -18.30 25.62 35.07
CA TYR A 16 -17.83 25.00 33.83
C TYR A 16 -18.26 25.90 32.67
N THR A 17 -17.40 26.85 32.30
CA THR A 17 -17.55 27.57 31.04
C THR A 17 -17.21 26.59 29.92
N PHE A 18 -18.24 25.93 29.37
CA PHE A 18 -18.16 25.34 28.04
C PHE A 18 -17.90 26.47 27.05
N GLU A 19 -16.63 26.69 26.73
CA GLU A 19 -16.24 27.61 25.68
C GLU A 19 -16.25 26.86 24.34
N PRO A 20 -16.83 27.45 23.29
CA PRO A 20 -16.97 26.78 22.01
C PRO A 20 -15.59 26.38 21.45
N LEU A 21 -15.48 25.14 20.97
CA LEU A 21 -14.31 24.66 20.23
C LEU A 21 -14.17 25.49 18.94
N GLY A 22 -13.36 26.54 18.98
CA GLY A 22 -12.77 27.09 17.76
C GLY A 22 -11.93 26.01 17.08
N TRP A 23 -11.89 26.02 15.75
CA TRP A 23 -11.20 25.03 14.90
C TRP A 23 -9.69 24.89 15.18
N ILE A 24 -9.12 25.75 16.03
CA ILE A 24 -7.70 25.75 16.38
C ILE A 24 -7.57 25.60 17.90
N PRO A 25 -6.93 24.53 18.39
CA PRO A 25 -6.66 24.31 19.81
C PRO A 25 -5.91 25.48 20.45
N ARG A 26 -6.32 25.87 21.66
CA ARG A 26 -5.68 26.97 22.43
C ARG A 26 -4.18 26.74 22.68
N SER A 27 -3.74 25.48 22.69
CA SER A 27 -2.32 25.13 22.76
C SER A 27 -1.51 25.72 21.60
N ILE A 28 -2.04 25.67 20.38
CA ILE A 28 -1.39 26.24 19.20
C ILE A 28 -1.36 27.77 19.30
N ARG A 29 -2.47 28.40 19.72
CA ARG A 29 -2.53 29.86 19.91
C ARG A 29 -1.50 30.33 20.94
N ARG A 30 -1.39 29.62 22.05
CA ARG A 30 -0.47 29.96 23.15
C ARG A 30 0.99 29.72 22.78
N THR A 31 1.28 28.71 21.97
CA THR A 31 2.62 28.49 21.41
C THR A 31 2.97 29.57 20.39
N CYS A 32 2.03 29.98 19.53
CA CYS A 32 2.21 31.12 18.63
C CYS A 32 2.41 32.43 19.40
N GLU A 33 1.61 32.73 20.43
CA GLU A 33 1.77 33.93 21.27
C GLU A 33 3.14 33.96 21.96
N ARG A 34 3.63 32.82 22.46
CA ARG A 34 4.99 32.71 23.03
C ARG A 34 6.07 32.91 21.97
N PHE A 35 5.93 32.33 20.79
CA PHE A 35 6.83 32.56 19.65
C PHE A 35 6.87 34.05 19.29
N PHE A 36 5.72 34.69 19.07
CA PHE A 36 5.63 36.12 18.79
C PHE A 36 6.19 37.00 19.91
N SER A 37 6.07 36.60 21.18
CA SER A 37 6.67 37.32 22.32
C SER A 37 8.19 37.19 22.40
N GLN A 38 8.75 36.06 21.96
CA GLN A 38 10.19 35.82 21.90
C GLN A 38 10.79 36.50 20.66
N VAL A 39 10.07 36.46 19.54
CA VAL A 39 10.37 37.14 18.29
C VAL A 39 10.27 38.67 18.43
N GLY A 40 9.41 39.19 19.31
CA GLY A 40 9.33 40.61 19.65
C GLY A 40 10.59 41.20 20.30
N LYS A 41 11.58 40.37 20.66
CA LYS A 41 12.91 40.80 21.11
C LYS A 41 13.92 40.93 19.95
N ALA A 42 13.60 40.41 18.77
CA ALA A 42 14.39 40.56 17.54
C ALA A 42 13.83 41.74 16.71
N PRO A 43 14.67 42.45 15.93
CA PRO A 43 14.18 43.52 15.07
C PRO A 43 13.10 42.97 14.11
N PRO A 44 11.97 43.66 13.91
CA PRO A 44 10.79 43.15 13.21
C PRO A 44 11.07 42.69 11.76
N VAL A 45 12.13 43.21 11.15
CA VAL A 45 12.60 42.82 9.81
C VAL A 45 13.24 41.42 9.80
N LEU A 46 13.93 41.03 10.87
CA LEU A 46 14.59 39.72 11.01
C LEU A 46 13.55 38.62 11.24
N ALA A 47 12.60 38.87 12.15
CA ALA A 47 11.43 38.05 12.41
C ALA A 47 10.63 37.71 11.14
N LEU A 48 10.37 38.73 10.31
CA LEU A 48 9.62 38.56 9.07
C LEU A 48 10.39 37.73 8.04
N LYS A 49 11.73 37.86 8.00
CA LYS A 49 12.59 37.07 7.11
C LYS A 49 12.62 35.60 7.52
N GLU A 50 12.75 35.29 8.81
CA GLU A 50 12.74 33.93 9.33
C GLU A 50 11.41 33.21 9.05
N PHE A 51 10.28 33.89 9.30
CA PHE A 51 8.96 33.35 9.00
C PHE A 51 8.79 33.04 7.50
N ARG A 52 9.22 33.96 6.63
CA ARG A 52 9.18 33.74 5.17
C ARG A 52 10.06 32.56 4.78
N PHE A 53 11.28 32.48 5.29
CA PHE A 53 12.23 31.41 5.01
C PHE A 53 11.66 30.04 5.40
N SER A 54 11.11 29.91 6.62
CA SER A 54 10.45 28.68 7.08
C SER A 54 9.26 28.30 6.17
N ARG A 55 8.42 29.26 5.78
CA ARG A 55 7.30 29.01 4.87
C ARG A 55 7.76 28.55 3.48
N TYR A 56 8.80 29.16 2.92
CA TYR A 56 9.37 28.73 1.64
C TYR A 56 9.97 27.34 1.73
N GLN A 57 10.68 27.02 2.82
CA GLN A 57 11.23 25.69 3.07
C GLN A 57 10.10 24.64 3.17
N ALA A 58 9.03 24.94 3.90
CA ALA A 58 7.88 24.05 4.04
C ALA A 58 7.18 23.78 2.71
N LEU A 59 6.91 24.84 1.93
CA LEU A 59 6.29 24.70 0.60
C LEU A 59 7.19 23.92 -0.37
N ALA A 60 8.50 24.21 -0.38
CA ALA A 60 9.47 23.49 -1.21
C ALA A 60 9.60 22.02 -0.82
N ALA A 61 9.56 21.70 0.48
CA ALA A 61 9.57 20.33 0.97
C ALA A 61 8.28 19.58 0.59
N LEU A 62 7.12 20.21 0.74
CA LEU A 62 5.82 19.62 0.42
C LEU A 62 5.67 19.40 -1.10
N GLN A 63 6.07 20.38 -1.90
CA GLN A 63 6.14 20.23 -3.35
C GLN A 63 7.14 19.13 -3.75
N GLY A 64 8.32 19.10 -3.14
CA GLY A 64 9.33 18.07 -3.39
C GLY A 64 8.83 16.67 -3.07
N LEU A 65 8.14 16.50 -1.94
CA LEU A 65 7.52 15.23 -1.54
C LEU A 65 6.43 14.81 -2.53
N PHE A 66 5.52 15.74 -2.89
CA PHE A 66 4.48 15.48 -3.87
C PHE A 66 5.07 15.06 -5.22
N SER A 67 6.07 15.78 -5.72
CA SER A 67 6.75 15.43 -6.97
C SER A 67 7.48 14.09 -6.88
N PHE A 68 8.06 13.74 -5.72
CA PHE A 68 8.75 12.47 -5.53
C PHE A 68 7.80 11.27 -5.56
N CYS A 69 6.58 11.45 -5.05
CA CYS A 69 5.54 10.41 -5.12
C CYS A 69 4.85 10.37 -6.50
N ALA A 70 4.54 11.53 -7.08
CA ALA A 70 3.78 11.61 -8.33
C ALA A 70 4.62 11.23 -9.56
N ALA A 71 5.90 11.61 -9.62
CA ALA A 71 6.72 11.38 -10.81
C ALA A 71 6.90 9.89 -11.16
N PRO A 72 7.22 8.98 -10.22
CA PRO A 72 7.30 7.55 -10.51
C PRO A 72 5.98 6.94 -10.96
N LEU A 73 4.85 7.35 -10.37
CA LEU A 73 3.52 6.86 -10.74
C LEU A 73 3.15 7.27 -12.17
N LEU A 74 3.40 8.54 -12.51
CA LEU A 74 3.18 9.03 -13.87
C LEU A 74 4.12 8.33 -14.86
N PHE A 75 5.39 8.17 -14.51
CA PHE A 75 6.35 7.45 -15.35
C PHE A 75 5.91 6.01 -15.62
N HIS A 76 5.48 5.29 -14.58
CA HIS A 76 4.97 3.91 -14.70
C HIS A 76 3.74 3.83 -15.61
N GLY A 77 2.77 4.73 -15.43
CA GLY A 77 1.59 4.77 -16.30
C GLY A 77 1.93 5.08 -17.75
N VAL A 78 2.81 6.07 -17.99
CA VAL A 78 3.22 6.48 -19.33
C VAL A 78 4.03 5.38 -20.01
N ILE A 79 4.98 4.73 -19.32
CA ILE A 79 5.83 3.72 -19.95
C ILE A 79 5.04 2.49 -20.39
N ILE A 80 4.06 2.05 -19.58
CA ILE A 80 3.15 0.95 -19.95
C ILE A 80 2.30 1.34 -21.16
N GLN A 81 1.66 2.51 -21.12
CA GLN A 81 0.69 2.89 -22.15
C GLN A 81 1.34 3.25 -23.49
N VAL A 82 2.46 3.98 -23.46
CA VAL A 82 3.06 4.56 -24.66
C VAL A 82 4.12 3.66 -25.28
N ILE A 83 4.87 2.90 -24.49
CA ILE A 83 6.04 2.16 -24.97
C ILE A 83 5.82 0.65 -24.88
N LEU A 84 5.57 0.11 -23.68
CA LEU A 84 5.60 -1.33 -23.46
C LEU A 84 4.38 -2.05 -24.05
N SER A 85 3.17 -1.51 -23.91
CA SER A 85 1.95 -2.09 -24.49
C SER A 85 1.98 -2.21 -26.02
N PRO A 86 2.31 -1.17 -26.80
CA PRO A 86 2.39 -1.31 -28.25
C PRO A 86 3.53 -2.25 -28.67
N LEU A 87 4.69 -2.19 -28.00
CA LEU A 87 5.80 -3.11 -28.28
C LEU A 87 5.42 -4.56 -28.04
N ALA A 88 4.72 -4.84 -26.93
CA ALA A 88 4.26 -6.18 -26.59
C ALA A 88 3.30 -6.75 -27.64
N LYS A 89 2.41 -5.92 -28.22
CA LYS A 89 1.51 -6.35 -29.31
C LYS A 89 2.29 -6.74 -30.56
N VAL A 90 3.29 -5.96 -30.96
CA VAL A 90 4.13 -6.27 -32.13
C VAL A 90 4.90 -7.57 -31.90
N VAL A 91 5.57 -7.70 -30.75
CA VAL A 91 6.35 -8.90 -30.39
C VAL A 91 5.47 -10.15 -30.30
N ALA A 92 4.28 -10.05 -29.71
CA ALA A 92 3.34 -11.16 -29.58
C ALA A 92 2.79 -11.63 -30.95
N ILE A 93 2.61 -10.71 -31.91
CA ILE A 93 2.09 -11.05 -33.24
C ILE A 93 3.20 -11.66 -34.12
N GLU A 94 4.44 -11.15 -34.03
CA GLU A 94 5.46 -11.45 -35.03
C GLU A 94 6.52 -12.47 -34.57
N LEU A 95 6.85 -12.56 -33.28
CA LEU A 95 8.07 -13.27 -32.84
C LEU A 95 7.83 -14.56 -32.04
N VAL A 96 6.71 -14.73 -31.32
CA VAL A 96 6.53 -15.89 -30.43
C VAL A 96 5.09 -16.42 -30.43
N PRO A 97 4.71 -17.30 -31.38
CA PRO A 97 3.51 -18.10 -31.22
C PRO A 97 3.72 -19.09 -30.07
N SER A 98 2.73 -19.29 -29.17
CA SER A 98 2.80 -20.23 -28.02
C SER A 98 3.80 -19.90 -26.91
N PHE A 99 3.76 -18.66 -26.39
CA PHE A 99 4.55 -18.27 -25.20
C PHE A 99 3.79 -18.48 -23.89
N PHE A 100 4.33 -19.30 -23.00
CA PHE A 100 3.95 -19.37 -21.59
C PHE A 100 5.13 -18.87 -20.74
N LEU A 101 4.87 -17.93 -19.82
CA LEU A 101 5.94 -17.37 -18.97
C LEU A 101 6.43 -18.40 -17.94
N THR A 102 5.52 -19.24 -17.42
CA THR A 102 5.83 -20.27 -16.42
C THR A 102 5.13 -21.58 -16.75
N GLU A 103 5.77 -22.72 -16.49
CA GLU A 103 5.17 -24.07 -16.59
C GLU A 103 3.83 -24.17 -15.82
N PHE A 104 3.74 -23.46 -14.71
CA PHE A 104 2.53 -23.35 -13.92
C PHE A 104 1.32 -22.82 -14.71
N GLN A 105 1.50 -21.77 -15.52
CA GLN A 105 0.41 -21.21 -16.33
C GLN A 105 -0.07 -22.20 -17.40
N GLN A 106 0.87 -22.97 -17.96
CA GLN A 106 0.55 -24.05 -18.89
C GLN A 106 -0.27 -25.14 -18.19
N LEU A 107 0.16 -25.60 -17.01
CA LEU A 107 -0.58 -26.61 -16.23
C LEU A 107 -1.99 -26.14 -15.87
N GLN A 108 -2.16 -24.88 -15.46
CA GLN A 108 -3.49 -24.31 -15.22
C GLN A 108 -4.36 -24.29 -16.47
N THR A 109 -3.77 -23.96 -17.62
CA THR A 109 -4.48 -23.95 -18.91
C THR A 109 -4.96 -25.36 -19.27
N VAL A 110 -4.12 -26.38 -19.05
CA VAL A 110 -4.47 -27.79 -19.25
C VAL A 110 -5.57 -28.23 -18.28
N GLN A 111 -5.47 -27.91 -17.00
CA GLN A 111 -6.50 -28.23 -16.01
C GLN A 111 -7.83 -27.53 -16.31
N ALA A 112 -7.80 -26.28 -16.76
CA ALA A 112 -8.99 -25.55 -17.17
C ALA A 112 -9.65 -26.21 -18.40
N ALA A 113 -8.85 -26.68 -19.36
CA ALA A 113 -9.35 -27.41 -20.51
C ALA A 113 -9.99 -28.75 -20.11
N GLN A 114 -9.34 -29.54 -19.25
CA GLN A 114 -9.89 -30.80 -18.72
C GLN A 114 -11.21 -30.56 -17.99
N ARG A 115 -11.26 -29.57 -17.10
CA ARG A 115 -12.49 -29.23 -16.38
C ARG A 115 -13.62 -28.81 -17.31
N PHE A 116 -13.30 -28.08 -18.38
CA PHE A 116 -14.28 -27.72 -19.38
C PHE A 116 -14.82 -28.98 -20.09
N GLU A 117 -13.95 -29.88 -20.53
CA GLU A 117 -14.35 -31.14 -21.16
C GLU A 117 -15.23 -31.99 -20.23
N GLU A 118 -14.86 -32.11 -18.95
CA GLU A 118 -15.63 -32.85 -17.94
C GLU A 118 -17.02 -32.27 -17.73
N VAL A 119 -17.12 -30.95 -17.56
CA VAL A 119 -18.41 -30.26 -17.38
C VAL A 119 -19.26 -30.40 -18.63
N TYR A 120 -18.67 -30.16 -19.80
CA TYR A 120 -19.39 -30.23 -21.06
C TYR A 120 -19.87 -31.65 -21.38
N PHE A 121 -19.03 -32.67 -21.12
CA PHE A 121 -19.42 -34.08 -21.21
C PHE A 121 -20.57 -34.41 -20.25
N PHE A 122 -20.52 -33.94 -19.01
CA PHE A 122 -21.60 -34.15 -18.06
C PHE A 122 -22.93 -33.53 -18.51
N GLU A 123 -22.91 -32.26 -18.94
CA GLU A 123 -24.10 -31.57 -19.47
C GLU A 123 -24.69 -32.31 -20.68
N SER A 124 -23.82 -32.84 -21.56
CA SER A 124 -24.27 -33.64 -22.70
C SER A 124 -25.01 -34.92 -22.29
N LEU A 125 -24.58 -35.59 -21.22
CA LEU A 125 -25.26 -36.78 -20.70
C LEU A 125 -26.64 -36.43 -20.13
N LEU A 126 -26.79 -35.24 -19.53
CA LEU A 126 -28.09 -34.74 -19.06
C LEU A 126 -29.04 -34.47 -20.23
N GLU A 127 -28.57 -33.81 -21.29
CA GLU A 127 -29.37 -33.55 -22.50
C GLU A 127 -29.80 -34.86 -23.20
N LEU A 128 -28.90 -35.85 -23.29
CA LEU A 128 -29.21 -37.17 -23.84
C LEU A 128 -30.24 -37.91 -22.99
N ASN A 129 -30.23 -37.76 -21.67
CA ASN A 129 -31.23 -38.37 -20.79
C ASN A 129 -32.63 -37.76 -21.02
N ILE A 130 -32.70 -36.45 -21.31
CA ILE A 130 -33.95 -35.75 -21.65
C ILE A 130 -34.50 -36.22 -23.00
N GLN A 131 -33.63 -36.45 -24.00
CA GLN A 131 -34.04 -36.94 -25.33
C GLN A 131 -34.43 -38.43 -25.37
N ARG A 132 -34.01 -39.27 -24.41
CA ARG A 132 -34.45 -40.69 -24.36
C ARG A 132 -35.96 -40.88 -24.15
N VAL A 133 -36.70 -39.82 -23.82
CA VAL A 133 -38.18 -39.83 -23.82
C VAL A 133 -38.76 -39.77 -25.24
N GLY A 134 -37.96 -39.45 -26.28
CA GLY A 134 -38.39 -39.43 -27.68
C GLY A 134 -37.30 -39.86 -28.67
N GLN A 135 -37.40 -41.09 -29.20
CA GLN A 135 -36.79 -41.63 -30.43
C GLN A 135 -35.33 -41.22 -30.75
N PHE A 136 -34.38 -42.11 -30.45
CA PHE A 136 -32.96 -41.97 -30.82
C PHE A 136 -32.73 -42.23 -32.32
N SER A 137 -32.11 -41.27 -33.01
CA SER A 137 -31.60 -41.40 -34.40
C SER A 137 -30.09 -41.56 -34.38
N TRP A 138 -29.57 -42.58 -35.07
CA TRP A 138 -28.13 -42.83 -35.21
C TRP A 138 -27.38 -41.69 -35.92
N SER A 139 -28.05 -40.82 -36.70
CA SER A 139 -27.43 -39.64 -37.32
C SER A 139 -27.11 -38.52 -36.31
N GLY A 140 -27.79 -38.51 -35.15
CA GLY A 140 -27.56 -37.51 -34.10
C GLY A 140 -26.25 -37.72 -33.36
N ALA A 141 -25.78 -38.98 -33.25
CA ALA A 141 -24.53 -39.32 -32.56
C ALA A 141 -23.29 -38.84 -33.32
N GLU A 142 -23.26 -38.97 -34.65
CA GLU A 142 -22.14 -38.50 -35.50
C GLU A 142 -22.07 -36.96 -35.57
N LEU A 143 -23.23 -36.29 -35.67
CA LEU A 143 -23.28 -34.82 -35.64
C LEU A 143 -22.88 -34.25 -34.27
N TRP A 144 -23.22 -34.96 -33.19
CA TRP A 144 -22.82 -34.61 -31.83
C TRP A 144 -21.31 -34.75 -31.62
N ASP A 145 -20.70 -35.84 -32.08
CA ASP A 145 -19.25 -36.06 -32.00
C ASP A 145 -18.46 -34.99 -32.78
N GLN A 146 -18.96 -34.57 -33.94
CA GLN A 146 -18.35 -33.51 -34.72
C GLN A 146 -18.49 -32.12 -34.05
N GLN A 147 -19.66 -31.80 -33.50
CA GLN A 147 -19.92 -30.50 -32.88
C GLN A 147 -19.20 -30.34 -31.53
N THR A 148 -19.16 -31.40 -30.72
CA THR A 148 -18.40 -31.44 -29.47
C THR A 148 -16.90 -31.25 -29.71
N THR A 149 -16.34 -31.92 -30.73
CA THR A 149 -14.93 -31.78 -31.12
C THR A 149 -14.58 -30.35 -31.55
N VAL A 150 -15.46 -29.69 -32.32
CA VAL A 150 -15.23 -28.30 -32.75
C VAL A 150 -15.33 -27.34 -31.56
N GLN A 151 -16.27 -27.56 -30.64
CA GLN A 151 -16.45 -26.70 -29.46
C GLN A 151 -15.29 -26.83 -28.47
N SER A 152 -14.80 -28.04 -28.20
CA SER A 152 -13.63 -28.26 -27.34
C SER A 152 -12.37 -27.64 -27.95
N GLN A 153 -12.15 -27.78 -29.26
CA GLN A 153 -11.03 -27.14 -29.95
C GLN A 153 -11.07 -25.61 -29.88
N ASN A 154 -12.24 -25.01 -30.08
CA ASN A 154 -12.40 -23.56 -29.99
C ASN A 154 -12.16 -23.04 -28.56
N MET A 155 -12.67 -23.76 -27.55
CA MET A 155 -12.44 -23.42 -26.15
C MET A 155 -10.96 -23.57 -25.78
N PHE A 156 -10.32 -24.67 -26.17
CA PHE A 156 -8.90 -24.88 -25.93
C PHE A 156 -8.06 -23.77 -26.54
N ARG A 157 -8.37 -23.38 -27.79
CA ARG A 157 -7.72 -22.26 -28.45
C ARG A 157 -7.92 -20.96 -27.68
N HIS A 158 -9.13 -20.68 -27.18
CA HIS A 158 -9.39 -19.50 -26.38
C HIS A 158 -8.57 -19.50 -25.07
N LEU A 159 -8.52 -20.62 -24.36
CA LEU A 159 -7.74 -20.76 -23.13
C LEU A 159 -6.24 -20.51 -23.37
N VAL A 160 -5.68 -21.11 -24.42
CA VAL A 160 -4.28 -20.89 -24.81
C VAL A 160 -4.01 -19.41 -25.11
N LEU A 161 -4.85 -18.78 -25.94
CA LEU A 161 -4.70 -17.35 -26.29
C LEU A 161 -4.79 -16.44 -25.05
N THR A 162 -5.69 -16.75 -24.11
CA THR A 162 -5.80 -15.98 -22.87
C THR A 162 -4.57 -16.12 -21.97
N ALA A 163 -4.01 -17.33 -21.86
CA ALA A 163 -2.80 -17.59 -21.08
C ALA A 163 -1.55 -16.97 -21.69
N GLU A 164 -1.43 -17.00 -23.02
CA GLU A 164 -0.38 -16.30 -23.77
C GLU A 164 -0.45 -14.78 -23.53
N HIS A 165 -1.64 -14.21 -23.66
CA HIS A 165 -1.86 -12.78 -23.40
C HIS A 165 -1.49 -12.41 -21.96
N GLN A 166 -1.88 -13.22 -20.97
CA GLN A 166 -1.50 -13.02 -19.57
C GLN A 166 0.03 -13.10 -19.37
N SER A 167 0.70 -14.03 -20.04
CA SER A 167 2.16 -14.17 -19.98
C SER A 167 2.89 -12.94 -20.52
N VAL A 168 2.44 -12.42 -21.66
CA VAL A 168 2.98 -11.19 -22.26
C VAL A 168 2.75 -9.99 -21.34
N TRP A 169 1.56 -9.85 -20.76
CA TRP A 169 1.26 -8.76 -19.83
C TRP A 169 2.06 -8.85 -18.53
N ALA A 170 2.29 -10.05 -18.00
CA ALA A 170 3.17 -10.24 -16.85
C ALA A 170 4.61 -9.76 -17.16
N CYS A 171 5.14 -10.08 -18.35
CA CYS A 171 6.43 -9.54 -18.80
C CYS A 171 6.44 -8.01 -18.90
N VAL A 172 5.38 -7.42 -19.47
CA VAL A 172 5.23 -5.95 -19.56
C VAL A 172 5.23 -5.33 -18.17
N ASN A 173 4.51 -5.91 -17.22
CA ASN A 173 4.44 -5.42 -15.85
C ASN A 173 5.79 -5.51 -15.13
N ILE A 174 6.46 -6.67 -15.21
CA ILE A 174 7.79 -6.87 -14.61
C ILE A 174 8.81 -5.88 -15.19
N THR A 175 8.81 -5.69 -16.50
CA THR A 175 9.72 -4.74 -17.17
C THR A 175 9.38 -3.29 -16.80
N ALA A 176 8.10 -2.93 -16.72
CA ALA A 176 7.65 -1.62 -16.26
C ALA A 176 8.08 -1.35 -14.82
N ASP A 177 7.91 -2.32 -13.92
CA ASP A 177 8.31 -2.21 -12.52
C ASP A 177 9.82 -2.04 -12.39
N ALA A 178 10.61 -2.84 -13.10
CA ALA A 178 12.07 -2.71 -13.11
C ALA A 178 12.52 -1.33 -13.59
N LEU A 179 11.93 -0.81 -14.67
CA LEU A 179 12.22 0.54 -15.17
C LEU A 179 11.74 1.62 -14.21
N THR A 180 10.63 1.41 -13.52
CA THR A 180 10.11 2.34 -12.51
C THR A 180 11.03 2.39 -11.30
N VAL A 181 11.53 1.25 -10.82
CA VAL A 181 12.53 1.19 -9.74
C VAL A 181 13.81 1.89 -10.17
N PHE A 182 14.31 1.65 -11.38
CA PHE A 182 15.46 2.37 -11.92
C PHE A 182 15.21 3.89 -11.96
N PHE A 183 14.03 4.33 -12.39
CA PHE A 183 13.65 5.73 -12.41
C PHE A 183 13.58 6.34 -11.01
N ILE A 184 13.01 5.63 -10.03
CA ILE A 184 12.99 6.05 -8.62
C ILE A 184 14.42 6.21 -8.10
N LEU A 185 15.30 5.24 -8.35
CA LEU A 185 16.70 5.31 -7.95
C LEU A 185 17.41 6.48 -8.64
N PHE A 186 17.17 6.69 -9.93
CA PHE A 186 17.70 7.82 -10.68
C PHE A 186 17.26 9.17 -10.07
N LEU A 187 15.96 9.35 -9.78
CA LEU A 187 15.45 10.52 -9.08
C LEU A 187 16.08 10.66 -7.69
N TRP A 188 16.17 9.54 -6.95
CA TRP A 188 16.79 9.49 -5.63
C TRP A 188 18.27 9.85 -5.65
N PHE A 189 19.01 9.66 -6.73
CA PHE A 189 20.38 10.19 -6.80
C PHE A 189 20.40 11.64 -7.27
N ARG A 190 19.63 11.98 -8.31
CA ARG A 190 19.66 13.28 -8.99
C ARG A 190 19.10 14.46 -8.17
N TRP A 191 18.10 14.23 -7.32
CA TRP A 191 17.39 15.27 -6.54
C TRP A 191 18.06 15.63 -5.20
N THR A 192 19.38 15.86 -5.20
CA THR A 192 20.15 16.07 -3.96
C THR A 192 19.61 17.22 -3.13
N THR A 193 19.31 18.35 -3.78
CA THR A 193 18.81 19.57 -3.12
C THR A 193 17.44 19.35 -2.47
N GLN A 194 16.49 18.76 -3.20
CA GLN A 194 15.13 18.51 -2.70
C GLN A 194 15.16 17.52 -1.53
N ARG A 195 16.00 16.48 -1.60
CA ARG A 195 16.19 15.54 -0.48
C ARG A 195 16.72 16.22 0.77
N ILE A 196 17.68 17.14 0.63
CA ILE A 196 18.22 17.89 1.77
C ILE A 196 17.15 18.80 2.38
N ILE A 197 16.41 19.55 1.56
CA ILE A 197 15.32 20.43 2.02
C ILE A 197 14.25 19.61 2.74
N LEU A 198 13.81 18.50 2.16
CA LEU A 198 12.82 17.60 2.74
C LEU A 198 13.31 17.02 4.07
N ARG A 199 14.56 16.52 4.12
CA ARG A 199 15.15 16.00 5.36
C ARG A 199 15.18 17.07 6.44
N SER A 200 15.68 18.26 6.13
CA SER A 200 15.73 19.36 7.10
C SER A 200 14.34 19.76 7.59
N PHE A 201 13.35 19.81 6.69
CA PHE A 201 11.96 20.11 7.07
C PHE A 201 11.34 19.02 7.96
N LEU A 202 11.54 17.73 7.64
CA LEU A 202 11.03 16.60 8.43
C LEU A 202 11.66 16.55 9.82
N VAL A 203 12.99 16.74 9.89
CA VAL A 203 13.74 16.76 11.14
C VAL A 203 13.30 17.92 12.02
N GLU A 204 13.22 19.13 11.46
CA GLU A 204 12.72 20.31 12.18
C GLU A 204 11.28 20.12 12.65
N SER A 205 10.41 19.56 11.80
CA SER A 205 9.02 19.28 12.14
C SER A 205 8.93 18.30 13.32
N LEU A 206 9.69 17.19 13.29
CA LEU A 206 9.72 16.22 14.38
C LEU A 206 10.27 16.82 15.69
N TYR A 207 11.35 17.60 15.62
CA TYR A 207 11.92 18.28 16.80
C TYR A 207 11.08 19.48 17.27
N SER A 208 10.18 20.02 16.45
CA SER A 208 9.25 21.06 16.93
C SER A 208 8.10 20.49 17.77
N LEU A 209 7.81 19.18 17.64
CA LEU A 209 6.75 18.51 18.38
C LEU A 209 7.13 18.33 19.86
N ARG A 210 6.11 18.20 20.72
CA ARG A 210 6.32 17.82 22.13
C ARG A 210 6.71 16.35 22.23
N ASP A 211 7.41 15.97 23.30
CA ASP A 211 7.90 14.60 23.53
C ASP A 211 6.77 13.57 23.46
N GLU A 212 5.56 13.91 23.94
CA GLU A 212 4.40 13.01 23.86
C GLU A 212 3.98 12.71 22.42
N TRP A 213 3.93 13.73 21.55
CA TRP A 213 3.54 13.56 20.14
C TRP A 213 4.63 12.88 19.32
N ARG A 214 5.91 13.09 19.67
CA ARG A 214 7.02 12.36 19.05
C ARG A 214 6.94 10.89 19.36
N ALA A 215 6.72 10.53 20.63
CA ALA A 215 6.54 9.14 21.05
C ALA A 215 5.30 8.51 20.40
N PHE A 216 4.17 9.22 20.39
CA PHE A 216 2.95 8.76 19.74
C PHE A 216 3.12 8.53 18.23
N LEU A 217 3.68 9.48 17.48
CA LEU A 217 3.90 9.32 16.03
C LEU A 217 4.86 8.17 15.74
N LEU A 218 5.84 7.95 16.61
CA LEU A 218 6.76 6.85 16.48
C LEU A 218 6.04 5.50 16.68
N ILE A 219 5.26 5.34 17.75
CA ILE A 219 4.44 4.14 18.01
C ILE A 219 3.48 3.89 16.85
N LEU A 220 2.74 4.93 16.43
CA LEU A 220 1.79 4.84 15.34
C LEU A 220 2.45 4.39 14.03
N THR A 221 3.62 4.96 13.72
CA THR A 221 4.36 4.61 12.49
C THR A 221 4.86 3.18 12.56
N THR A 222 5.32 2.70 13.72
CA THR A 222 5.82 1.33 13.87
C THR A 222 4.71 0.32 13.80
N ASP A 223 3.59 0.59 14.46
CA ASP A 223 2.45 -0.32 14.46
C ASP A 223 1.84 -0.42 13.06
N LEU A 224 1.79 0.69 12.32
CA LEU A 224 1.33 0.72 10.93
C LEU A 224 2.28 -0.02 9.96
N LEU A 225 3.60 0.19 10.09
CA LEU A 225 4.59 -0.39 9.17
C LEU A 225 4.85 -1.87 9.40
N VAL A 226 4.83 -2.32 10.67
CA VAL A 226 5.11 -3.71 11.03
C VAL A 226 3.91 -4.60 10.71
N GLY A 227 2.68 -4.09 10.83
CA GLY A 227 1.49 -4.74 10.28
C GLY A 227 1.17 -6.13 10.84
N PHE A 228 1.75 -6.53 11.99
CA PHE A 228 1.56 -7.87 12.58
C PHE A 228 0.09 -8.14 12.98
N HIS A 229 -0.72 -7.10 13.12
CA HIS A 229 -2.15 -7.21 13.39
C HIS A 229 -2.98 -7.68 12.19
N SER A 230 -2.39 -7.77 10.98
CA SER A 230 -3.10 -8.27 9.80
C SER A 230 -2.22 -9.26 9.04
N SER A 231 -2.21 -10.51 9.50
CA SER A 231 -1.69 -11.65 8.73
C SER A 231 -2.29 -11.68 7.32
N ARG A 232 -3.58 -11.32 7.21
CA ARG A 232 -4.30 -11.21 5.95
C ARG A 232 -3.73 -10.14 5.01
N GLY A 233 -3.19 -9.04 5.55
CA GLY A 233 -2.53 -8.00 4.76
C GLY A 233 -1.30 -8.53 4.05
N TRP A 234 -0.46 -9.29 4.76
CA TRP A 234 0.72 -9.94 4.19
C TRP A 234 0.36 -11.03 3.19
N GLU A 235 -0.67 -11.83 3.47
CA GLU A 235 -1.19 -12.83 2.54
C GLU A 235 -1.66 -12.18 1.23
N LEU A 236 -2.44 -11.09 1.32
CA LEU A 236 -2.93 -10.38 0.15
C LEU A 236 -1.77 -9.75 -0.66
N LEU A 237 -0.78 -9.17 0.02
CA LEU A 237 0.39 -8.59 -0.63
C LEU A 237 1.18 -9.63 -1.41
N LEU A 238 1.45 -10.79 -0.81
CA LEU A 238 2.17 -11.87 -1.48
C LEU A 238 1.34 -12.48 -2.61
N HIS A 239 0.04 -12.73 -2.39
CA HIS A 239 -0.84 -13.31 -3.40
C HIS A 239 -0.98 -12.39 -4.62
N THR A 240 -1.16 -11.10 -4.38
CA THR A 240 -1.23 -10.09 -5.45
C THR A 240 0.11 -9.95 -6.16
N GLY A 241 1.22 -9.93 -5.40
CA GLY A 241 2.57 -9.86 -5.95
C GLY A 241 2.92 -11.07 -6.83
N SER A 242 2.61 -12.28 -6.38
CA SER A 242 2.83 -13.50 -7.16
C SER A 242 2.04 -13.48 -8.47
N ILE A 243 0.75 -13.14 -8.42
CA ILE A 243 -0.09 -13.03 -9.63
C ILE A 243 0.44 -11.96 -10.58
N HIS A 244 0.86 -10.81 -10.04
CA HIS A 244 1.43 -9.72 -10.83
C HIS A 244 2.70 -10.13 -11.58
N LEU A 245 3.52 -11.00 -10.97
CA LEU A 245 4.69 -11.61 -11.60
C LEU A 245 4.36 -12.78 -12.55
N GLY A 246 3.08 -13.13 -12.71
CA GLY A 246 2.63 -14.28 -13.50
C GLY A 246 2.85 -15.64 -12.82
N GLN A 247 3.08 -15.66 -11.51
CA GLN A 247 3.32 -16.86 -10.71
C GLN A 247 2.11 -17.22 -9.82
N ASN A 248 1.95 -18.50 -9.49
CA ASN A 248 1.01 -18.88 -8.45
C ASN A 248 1.58 -18.55 -7.07
N PRO A 249 0.82 -17.89 -6.18
CA PRO A 249 1.14 -17.93 -4.77
C PRO A 249 1.15 -19.37 -4.24
N ASN A 250 2.30 -19.81 -3.74
CA ASN A 250 2.40 -21.07 -3.01
C ASN A 250 1.94 -20.82 -1.57
N ASN A 251 0.80 -21.40 -1.19
CA ASN A 251 0.20 -21.24 0.13
C ASN A 251 1.15 -21.63 1.28
N ASP A 252 2.04 -22.59 1.08
CA ASP A 252 3.01 -23.01 2.10
C ASP A 252 4.08 -21.94 2.33
N ILE A 253 4.62 -21.37 1.24
CA ILE A 253 5.61 -20.28 1.30
C ILE A 253 4.96 -19.01 1.86
N VAL A 254 3.74 -18.71 1.42
CA VAL A 254 2.96 -17.57 1.94
C VAL A 254 2.71 -17.74 3.44
N GLY A 255 2.28 -18.91 3.89
CA GLY A 255 2.06 -19.20 5.31
C GLY A 255 3.34 -19.10 6.15
N LEU A 256 4.46 -19.61 5.64
CA LEU A 256 5.77 -19.51 6.30
C LEU A 256 6.25 -18.06 6.40
N PHE A 257 6.06 -17.28 5.34
CA PHE A 257 6.40 -15.85 5.35
C PHE A 257 5.52 -15.07 6.33
N VAL A 258 4.20 -15.22 6.24
CA VAL A 258 3.21 -14.50 7.06
C VAL A 258 3.39 -14.81 8.56
N SER A 259 3.84 -16.02 8.90
CA SER A 259 4.11 -16.39 10.30
C SER A 259 5.46 -15.91 10.83
N THR A 260 6.49 -15.80 9.98
CA THR A 260 7.87 -15.52 10.43
C THR A 260 8.28 -14.07 10.22
N PHE A 261 8.03 -13.52 9.03
CA PHE A 261 8.56 -12.23 8.60
C PHE A 261 7.99 -11.04 9.39
N PRO A 262 6.65 -10.94 9.62
CA PRO A 262 6.11 -9.82 10.39
C PRO A 262 6.64 -9.77 11.83
N VAL A 263 6.82 -10.94 12.46
CA VAL A 263 7.39 -11.05 13.81
C VAL A 263 8.85 -10.60 13.83
N LEU A 264 9.65 -11.05 12.86
CA LEU A 264 11.03 -10.60 12.73
C LEU A 264 11.11 -9.08 12.50
N LEU A 265 10.29 -8.56 11.59
CA LEU A 265 10.21 -7.14 11.28
C LEU A 265 9.87 -6.31 12.54
N ASP A 266 8.91 -6.77 13.35
CA ASP A 266 8.52 -6.15 14.62
C ASP A 266 9.73 -6.03 15.58
N THR A 267 10.42 -7.14 15.80
CA THR A 267 11.56 -7.18 16.73
C THR A 267 12.70 -6.27 16.28
N VAL A 268 13.02 -6.24 14.98
CA VAL A 268 14.07 -5.38 14.42
C VAL A 268 13.70 -3.90 14.53
N PHE A 269 12.46 -3.53 14.20
CA PHE A 269 12.01 -2.14 14.32
C PHE A 269 12.00 -1.67 15.77
N LYS A 270 11.43 -2.45 16.70
CA LYS A 270 11.44 -2.13 18.14
C LYS A 270 12.87 -1.95 18.63
N TYR A 271 13.77 -2.88 18.32
CA TYR A 271 15.17 -2.78 18.72
C TYR A 271 15.85 -1.51 18.17
N TRP A 272 15.69 -1.25 16.87
CA TRP A 272 16.32 -0.09 16.23
C TRP A 272 15.84 1.22 16.84
N ILE A 273 14.54 1.31 17.13
CA ILE A 273 13.92 2.47 17.77
C ILE A 273 14.43 2.67 19.18
N PHE A 274 14.43 1.63 20.01
CA PHE A 274 14.94 1.74 21.38
C PHE A 274 16.40 2.19 21.37
N ARG A 275 17.22 1.65 20.46
CA ARG A 275 18.62 2.07 20.32
C ARG A 275 18.77 3.51 19.85
N TYR A 276 17.94 3.95 18.92
CA TYR A 276 18.02 5.29 18.34
C TYR A 276 17.48 6.36 19.31
N LEU A 277 16.32 6.12 19.93
CA LEU A 277 15.73 7.03 20.91
C LEU A 277 16.61 7.19 22.15
N ASN A 278 17.19 6.10 22.68
CA ASN A 278 18.12 6.17 23.81
C ASN A 278 19.35 7.05 23.53
N LYS A 279 19.76 7.17 22.27
CA LYS A 279 20.91 8.00 21.87
C LYS A 279 20.57 9.50 21.78
N ILE A 280 19.32 9.85 21.49
CA ILE A 280 18.92 11.23 21.15
C ILE A 280 18.13 11.90 22.27
N SER A 281 17.22 11.17 22.91
CA SER A 281 16.32 11.74 23.92
C SER A 281 15.88 10.66 24.92
N PRO A 282 16.59 10.52 26.06
CA PRO A 282 16.20 9.60 27.12
C PRO A 282 14.80 9.89 27.68
N SER A 283 14.35 11.14 27.68
CA SER A 283 12.99 11.52 28.11
C SER A 283 11.92 10.94 27.19
N THR A 284 12.14 10.95 25.87
CA THR A 284 11.21 10.37 24.89
C THR A 284 11.11 8.85 25.04
N VAL A 285 12.19 8.18 25.45
CA VAL A 285 12.16 6.73 25.77
C VAL A 285 11.29 6.45 26.99
N ALA A 286 11.45 7.23 28.07
CA ALA A 286 10.62 7.08 29.27
C ALA A 286 9.14 7.30 28.96
N THR A 287 8.81 8.30 28.14
CA THR A 287 7.43 8.53 27.68
C THR A 287 6.93 7.38 26.80
N TYR A 288 7.75 6.89 25.86
CA TYR A 288 7.40 5.74 25.01
C TYR A 288 7.10 4.48 25.84
N GLN A 289 7.93 4.18 26.85
CA GLN A 289 7.68 3.07 27.78
C GLN A 289 6.37 3.27 28.56
N SER A 290 6.13 4.46 29.11
CA SER A 290 4.90 4.76 29.84
C SER A 290 3.62 4.74 28.98
N MET A 291 3.76 4.82 27.65
CA MET A 291 2.63 4.74 26.71
C MET A 291 2.38 3.32 26.22
N LEU A 292 3.37 2.43 26.34
CA LEU A 292 3.26 1.02 25.98
C LEU A 292 2.82 0.13 27.15
N GLU A 293 3.20 0.50 28.38
CA GLU A 293 2.70 -0.09 29.64
C GLU A 293 1.26 0.32 29.95
#